data_AF-W4P7H0-F1
#
_entry.id   AF-W4P7H0-F1
#
_cell.length_a   1.000
_cell.length_b   1.000
_cell.length_c   1.000
_cell.angle_alpha   90.00
_cell.angle_beta   90.00
_cell.angle_gamma   90.00
#
_symmetry.space_group_name_H-M   'P 1'
#
loop_
_entity.id
_entity.type
_entity.pdbx_description
1 polymer ?
#
loop_
_entity_poly.entity_id
_entity_poly.type
_entity_poly.pdbx_seq_one_letter_code
_entity_poly.pdbx_strand_id
1 'polypeptide(L)'
;MRAGEDKWIFPYQENADVMFNSALLFEFAVLRLHAEPILMGVPRNCPEYSEAYRLLKFISYFTPVKDKEIPPTSLLREFLGGSSFKY
;
A
#
# COMPACT_ATOMS: atom_id res chain seq x y z
N MET A 1 -0.70 3.44 -18.18
CA MET A 1 -0.81 4.45 -17.11
C MET A 1 0.46 5.29 -16.89
N ARG A 2 1.49 5.31 -17.76
CA ARG A 2 2.68 6.16 -17.55
C ARG A 2 2.65 7.52 -18.24
N ALA A 3 1.88 7.67 -19.33
CA ALA A 3 1.90 8.87 -20.16
C ALA A 3 1.51 10.17 -19.43
N GLY A 4 0.67 10.09 -18.39
CA GLY A 4 0.34 11.25 -17.57
C GLY A 4 1.49 11.67 -16.64
N GLU A 5 2.13 10.68 -16.00
CA GLU A 5 3.27 10.89 -15.11
C GLU A 5 4.50 11.36 -15.89
N ASP A 6 4.76 10.77 -17.05
CA ASP A 6 5.85 11.14 -17.97
C ASP A 6 5.71 12.58 -18.50
N LYS A 7 4.49 13.07 -18.63
CA LYS A 7 4.22 14.41 -19.16
C LYS A 7 4.17 15.48 -18.08
N TRP A 8 3.66 15.16 -16.89
CA TRP A 8 3.32 16.17 -15.87
C TRP A 8 4.02 15.98 -14.53
N ILE A 9 4.61 14.82 -14.24
CA ILE A 9 5.23 14.52 -12.95
C ILE A 9 6.76 14.44 -13.10
N PHE A 10 7.29 13.51 -13.89
CA PHE A 10 8.74 13.29 -14.00
C PHE A 10 9.52 14.52 -14.49
N PRO A 11 9.07 15.28 -15.51
CA PRO A 11 9.82 16.44 -16.02
C PRO A 11 9.91 17.61 -15.04
N TYR A 12 8.96 17.69 -14.09
CA TYR A 12 8.86 18.80 -13.15
C TYR A 12 9.31 18.43 -11.73
N GLN A 13 9.73 17.18 -11.52
CA GLN A 13 10.14 16.68 -10.22
C GLN A 13 11.35 17.45 -9.63
N GLU A 14 12.31 17.86 -10.47
CA GLU A 14 13.46 18.68 -10.04
C GLU A 14 13.14 20.17 -9.89
N ASN A 15 12.00 20.63 -10.43
CA ASN A 15 11.53 22.01 -10.30
C ASN A 15 10.51 22.19 -9.17
N ALA A 16 10.21 21.12 -8.42
CA ALA A 16 9.28 21.18 -7.31
C ALA A 16 9.97 21.80 -6.08
N ASP A 17 9.37 22.85 -5.53
CA ASP A 17 9.87 23.49 -4.30
C ASP A 17 9.87 22.51 -3.11
N VAL A 18 8.97 21.51 -3.10
CA VAL A 18 8.86 20.45 -2.10
C VAL A 18 8.37 19.15 -2.75
N MET A 19 9.04 18.04 -2.45
CA MET A 19 8.60 16.68 -2.79
C MET A 19 8.20 15.94 -1.51
N PHE A 20 6.95 15.44 -1.41
CA PHE A 20 6.46 14.72 -0.24
C PHE A 20 6.23 13.24 -0.56
N ASN A 21 7.03 12.37 0.06
CA ASN A 21 6.79 10.93 0.03
C ASN A 21 5.88 10.56 1.22
N SER A 22 4.61 10.28 0.94
CA SER A 22 3.65 9.83 1.95
C SER A 22 3.76 8.34 2.28
N ALA A 23 4.55 7.56 1.52
CA ALA A 23 4.70 6.13 1.74
C ALA A 23 5.59 5.90 2.97
N LEU A 24 4.96 5.46 4.06
CA LEU A 24 5.67 5.16 5.29
C LEU A 24 6.02 3.66 5.33
N LEU A 25 7.26 3.32 5.72
CA LEU A 25 7.74 1.93 5.73
C LEU A 25 6.89 0.98 6.58
N PHE A 26 6.16 1.50 7.57
CA PHE A 26 5.27 0.70 8.41
C PHE A 26 3.95 0.31 7.72
N GLU A 27 3.63 0.92 6.57
CA GLU A 27 2.35 0.69 5.90
C GLU A 27 2.20 -0.77 5.46
N PHE A 28 3.26 -1.38 4.93
CA PHE A 28 3.25 -2.79 4.56
C PHE A 28 3.15 -3.73 5.77
N ALA A 29 3.73 -3.35 6.90
CA ALA A 29 3.62 -4.09 8.16
C ALA A 29 2.18 -4.10 8.70
N VAL A 30 1.45 -3.00 8.54
CA VAL A 30 0.03 -2.89 8.88
C VAL A 30 -0.82 -3.68 7.88
N LEU A 31 -0.62 -3.43 6.57
CA LEU A 31 -1.38 -4.07 5.50
C LEU A 31 -1.26 -5.58 5.54
N ARG A 32 -0.13 -6.14 5.99
CA ARG A 32 0.07 -7.58 6.12
C ARG A 32 -1.09 -8.28 6.83
N LEU A 33 -1.55 -7.73 7.96
CA LEU A 33 -2.61 -8.35 8.77
C LEU A 33 -3.93 -8.51 7.99
N HIS A 34 -4.16 -7.66 6.99
CA HIS A 34 -5.37 -7.64 6.16
C HIS A 34 -5.17 -8.40 4.85
N ALA A 35 -4.03 -8.21 4.19
CA ALA A 35 -3.73 -8.78 2.88
C ALA A 35 -3.35 -10.26 2.94
N GLU A 36 -2.66 -10.72 3.99
CA GLU A 36 -2.23 -12.12 4.15
C GLU A 36 -3.42 -13.11 4.10
N PRO A 37 -4.53 -12.94 4.87
CA PRO A 37 -5.67 -13.86 4.77
C PRO A 37 -6.38 -13.80 3.42
N ILE A 38 -6.43 -12.63 2.77
CA ILE A 38 -7.05 -12.46 1.45
C ILE A 38 -6.25 -13.23 0.39
N LEU A 39 -4.93 -13.06 0.38
CA LEU A 39 -4.02 -13.70 -0.58
C LEU A 39 -3.95 -15.22 -0.36
N MET A 40 -4.01 -15.68 0.89
CA MET A 40 -4.10 -17.12 1.20
C MET A 40 -5.42 -17.74 0.73
N GLY A 41 -6.48 -16.95 0.61
CA GLY A 41 -7.79 -17.40 0.12
C GLY A 41 -7.85 -17.66 -1.39
N VAL A 42 -6.83 -17.28 -2.16
CA VAL A 42 -6.82 -17.45 -3.61
C VAL A 42 -6.65 -18.94 -3.99
N PRO A 43 -7.57 -19.54 -4.76
CA PRO A 43 -7.48 -20.94 -5.17
C PRO A 43 -6.27 -21.24 -6.05
N ARG A 44 -5.65 -22.41 -5.87
CA ARG A 44 -4.48 -22.86 -6.65
C ARG A 44 -4.74 -23.12 -8.14
N ASN A 45 -6.00 -23.28 -8.51
CA ASN A 45 -6.44 -23.65 -9.85
C ASN A 45 -6.83 -22.44 -10.71
N CYS A 46 -6.64 -21.21 -10.24
CA CYS A 46 -6.89 -20.01 -11.03
C CYS A 46 -5.57 -19.42 -11.57
N PRO A 47 -5.61 -18.73 -12.73
CA PRO A 47 -4.41 -18.15 -13.34
C PRO A 47 -3.74 -17.10 -12.43
N GLU A 48 -4.52 -16.41 -11.59
CA GLU A 48 -4.06 -15.37 -10.67
C GLU A 48 -3.29 -15.91 -9.46
N TYR A 49 -3.30 -17.23 -9.21
CA TYR A 49 -2.64 -17.81 -8.03
C TYR A 49 -1.14 -17.49 -7.98
N SER A 50 -0.49 -17.48 -9.14
CA SER A 50 0.94 -17.15 -9.26
C SER A 50 1.24 -15.74 -8.74
N GLU A 51 0.42 -14.76 -9.12
CA GLU A 51 0.54 -13.38 -8.65
C GLU A 51 0.16 -13.23 -7.18
N ALA A 52 -0.92 -13.89 -6.74
CA ALA A 52 -1.31 -13.90 -5.34
C ALA A 52 -0.19 -14.44 -4.44
N TYR A 53 0.46 -15.54 -4.86
CA TYR A 53 1.59 -16.12 -4.15
C TYR A 53 2.82 -15.21 -4.15
N ARG A 54 3.11 -14.53 -5.26
CA ARG A 54 4.19 -13.54 -5.36
C ARG A 54 3.98 -12.38 -4.37
N LEU A 55 2.75 -11.85 -4.30
CA LEU A 55 2.37 -10.80 -3.36
C LEU A 55 2.42 -11.29 -1.91
N LEU A 56 1.95 -12.51 -1.64
CA LEU A 56 2.01 -13.12 -0.32
C LEU A 56 3.47 -13.27 0.16
N LYS A 57 4.37 -13.71 -0.73
CA LYS A 57 5.80 -13.81 -0.42
C LYS A 57 6.43 -12.43 -0.19
N PHE A 58 6.03 -11.43 -0.95
CA PHE A 58 6.52 -10.06 -0.76
C PHE A 58 6.10 -9.50 0.61
N ILE A 59 4.82 -9.66 0.97
CA ILE A 59 4.31 -9.07 2.21
C ILE A 59 4.75 -9.84 3.47
N SER A 60 5.12 -11.11 3.34
CA SER A 60 5.60 -11.93 4.46
C SER A 60 6.96 -11.49 5.02
N TYR A 61 7.72 -10.68 4.28
CA TYR A 61 8.98 -10.09 4.75
C TYR A 61 8.80 -9.01 5.81
N PHE A 62 7.59 -8.46 5.99
CA PHE A 62 7.33 -7.38 6.95
C PHE A 62 6.82 -7.94 8.28
N THR A 63 7.34 -7.46 9.40
CA THR A 63 6.81 -7.79 10.73
C THR A 63 5.43 -7.14 10.90
N PRO A 64 4.36 -7.90 11.22
CA PRO A 64 3.03 -7.32 11.33
C PRO A 64 2.91 -6.31 12.48
N VAL A 65 2.24 -5.19 12.22
CA VAL A 65 1.97 -4.12 13.20
C VAL A 65 0.46 -3.94 13.34
N LYS A 66 -0.02 -3.75 14.57
CA LYS A 66 -1.46 -3.61 14.84
C LYS A 66 -1.99 -2.24 14.44
N ASP A 67 -3.21 -2.20 13.90
CA ASP A 67 -3.88 -0.99 13.41
C ASP A 67 -4.05 0.15 14.42
N LYS A 68 -3.94 -0.14 15.74
CA LYS A 68 -4.04 0.85 16.81
C LYS A 68 -2.89 1.84 16.84
N GLU A 69 -1.76 1.49 16.23
CA GLU A 69 -0.55 2.32 16.19
C GLU A 69 -0.53 3.26 14.97
N ILE A 70 -1.49 3.14 14.05
CA ILE A 70 -1.55 3.98 12.85
C ILE A 70 -2.05 5.38 13.23
N PRO A 71 -1.30 6.44 12.91
CA PRO A 71 -1.79 7.81 13.06
C PRO A 71 -3.13 8.03 12.34
N PRO A 72 -4.07 8.78 12.91
CA PRO A 72 -5.37 9.02 12.28
C PRO A 72 -5.31 9.88 11.01
N THR A 73 -4.13 10.48 10.74
CA THR A 73 -3.81 11.23 9.52
C THR A 73 -3.18 10.38 8.42
N SER A 74 -2.93 9.09 8.65
CA SER A 74 -2.42 8.20 7.61
C SER A 74 -3.49 7.92 6.56
N LEU A 75 -3.11 7.95 5.28
CA LEU A 75 -3.98 7.58 4.15
C LEU A 75 -4.45 6.12 4.24
N LEU A 76 -3.72 5.23 4.92
CA LEU A 76 -4.19 3.86 5.15
C LEU A 76 -5.54 3.81 5.90
N ARG A 77 -5.88 4.86 6.67
CA ARG A 77 -7.17 4.97 7.34
C ARG A 77 -8.36 5.08 6.37
N GLU A 78 -8.14 5.39 5.09
CA GLU A 78 -9.19 5.31 4.08
C GLU A 78 -9.63 3.86 3.81
N PHE A 79 -8.69 2.91 3.87
CA PHE A 79 -8.97 1.48 3.66
C PHE A 79 -9.33 0.76 4.96
N LEU A 80 -8.74 1.18 6.08
CA LEU A 80 -8.88 0.50 7.38
C LEU A 80 -9.91 1.16 8.30
N GLY A 81 -10.41 2.34 7.95
CA GLY A 81 -11.29 3.16 8.78
C GLY A 81 -10.56 3.90 9.91
N GLY A 82 -11.26 4.84 10.55
CA GLY A 82 -10.72 5.68 11.64
C GLY A 82 -9.94 6.91 11.15
N SER A 83 -10.18 7.34 9.91
CA SER A 83 -9.58 8.55 9.35
C SER A 83 -10.13 9.80 10.03
N SER A 84 -9.26 10.79 10.29
CA SER A 84 -9.69 12.14 10.69
C SER A 84 -10.15 13.00 9.52
N PHE A 85 -9.97 12.55 8.28
CA PHE A 85 -10.47 13.24 7.10
C PHE A 85 -11.97 13.00 6.94
N LYS A 86 -12.76 14.08 6.85
CA LYS A 86 -14.16 14.05 6.43
C LYS A 86 -14.22 14.40 4.95
N TYR A 87 -14.75 13.50 4.14
CA TYR A 87 -15.09 13.73 2.73
C TYR A 87 -16.54 14.21 2.59
#